data_AF-A0A9Q9F3Z6-F1
#
_entry.id   AF-A0A9Q9F3Z6-F1
#
_cell.length_a   1.000
_cell.length_b   1.000
_cell.length_c   1.000
_cell.angle_alpha   90.00
_cell.angle_beta   90.00
_cell.angle_gamma   90.00
#
_symmetry.space_group_name_H-M   'P 1'
#
loop_
_entity.id
_entity.type
_entity.pdbx_description
1 polymer ?
#
loop_
_entity_poly.entity_id
_entity_poly.type
_entity_poly.pdbx_seq_one_letter_code
_entity_poly.pdbx_strand_id
1 'polypeptide(L)'
;MKKDDVDVEKAFMCKDYFALLQLQASFFIDSKLLEQNYIAAQSTYHPDCFSLQSDKQLALKYISKINKAYQILKSPLSRAEYILQLKNIKLNNDDDQCIIKEVFHIQESSQNLNNEILTCIQNIEFSFSNNDLYEAAKQTRKLKYLSKGNTYAAN
;
A
#
# COMPACT_ATOMS: atom_id res chain seq x y z
N MET A 1 -10.02 32.23 15.46
CA MET A 1 -9.80 30.97 14.72
C MET A 1 -9.16 31.35 13.41
N LYS A 2 -7.89 31.00 13.22
CA LYS A 2 -7.21 31.30 11.95
C LYS A 2 -7.75 30.34 10.90
N LYS A 3 -7.79 30.79 9.65
CA LYS A 3 -8.22 29.99 8.49
C LYS A 3 -7.45 28.66 8.38
N ASP A 4 -6.24 28.64 8.95
CA ASP A 4 -5.35 27.48 9.02
C ASP A 4 -5.84 26.37 9.97
N ASP A 5 -6.64 26.66 11.00
CA ASP A 5 -7.09 25.66 11.99
C ASP A 5 -8.12 24.67 11.40
N VAL A 6 -8.95 25.13 10.46
CA VAL A 6 -10.05 24.34 9.88
C VAL A 6 -9.54 23.34 8.83
N ASP A 7 -8.45 23.67 8.13
CA ASP A 7 -7.86 22.80 7.12
C ASP A 7 -7.04 21.67 7.75
N VAL A 8 -6.42 21.91 8.91
CA VAL A 8 -5.66 20.88 9.67
C VAL A 8 -6.59 19.78 10.20
N GLU A 9 -7.76 20.12 10.75
CA GLU A 9 -8.73 19.12 11.22
C GLU A 9 -9.35 18.31 10.07
N LYS A 10 -9.69 18.96 8.95
CA LYS A 10 -10.24 18.28 7.75
C LYS A 10 -9.22 17.32 7.12
N ALA A 11 -7.96 17.73 7.00
CA ALA A 11 -6.87 16.87 6.55
C ALA A 11 -6.71 15.65 7.47
N PHE A 12 -6.93 15.84 8.78
CA PHE A 12 -6.82 14.76 9.77
C PHE A 12 -7.87 13.66 9.65
N MET A 13 -9.05 13.99 9.13
CA MET A 13 -10.18 13.05 8.97
C MET A 13 -10.11 12.22 7.70
N CYS A 14 -9.19 12.52 6.78
CA CYS A 14 -9.02 11.73 5.56
C CYS A 14 -8.48 10.33 5.93
N LYS A 15 -9.33 9.31 5.79
CA LYS A 15 -8.99 7.91 6.11
C LYS A 15 -8.26 7.19 4.98
N ASP A 16 -8.32 7.74 3.76
CA ASP A 16 -7.73 7.13 2.57
C ASP A 16 -6.32 7.66 2.30
N TYR A 17 -5.36 6.74 2.15
CA TYR A 17 -3.97 7.05 1.82
C TYR A 17 -3.82 7.68 0.43
N PHE A 18 -4.69 7.32 -0.52
CA PHE A 18 -4.70 7.96 -1.85
C PHE A 18 -5.10 9.43 -1.75
N ALA A 19 -6.21 9.72 -1.05
CA ALA A 19 -6.69 11.09 -0.88
C ALA A 19 -5.70 11.95 -0.08
N LEU A 20 -5.01 11.36 0.91
CA LEU A 20 -4.01 12.04 1.72
C LEU A 20 -2.79 12.49 0.92
N LEU A 21 -2.44 11.75 -0.15
CA LEU A 21 -1.39 12.13 -1.10
C LEU A 21 -1.94 12.76 -2.38
N GLN A 22 -3.22 13.17 -2.40
CA GLN A 22 -3.88 13.80 -3.55
C GLN A 22 -3.77 12.95 -4.84
N LEU A 23 -3.89 11.63 -4.69
CA LEU A 23 -3.86 10.67 -5.79
C LEU A 23 -5.24 10.04 -5.97
N GLN A 24 -5.53 9.63 -7.20
CA GLN A 24 -6.69 8.79 -7.49
C GLN A 24 -6.43 7.36 -6.99
N ALA A 25 -7.44 6.73 -6.39
CA ALA A 25 -7.38 5.34 -5.96
C ALA A 25 -7.26 4.39 -7.17
N SER A 26 -6.03 4.04 -7.52
CA SER A 26 -5.67 3.17 -8.65
C SER A 26 -4.45 2.34 -8.30
N PHE A 27 -4.35 1.16 -8.90
CA PHE A 27 -3.12 0.38 -8.85
C PHE A 27 -2.00 1.06 -9.65
N PHE A 28 -2.35 1.60 -10.81
CA PHE A 28 -1.43 2.34 -11.67
C PHE A 28 -1.33 3.79 -11.16
N ILE A 29 -0.26 4.08 -10.42
CA ILE A 29 0.09 5.43 -10.00
C ILE A 29 1.47 5.79 -10.56
N ASP A 30 1.65 7.07 -10.89
CA ASP A 30 2.96 7.59 -11.26
C ASP A 30 3.82 7.76 -10.00
N SER A 31 4.91 7.00 -9.93
CA SER A 31 5.89 7.08 -8.83
C SER A 31 6.46 8.49 -8.64
N LYS A 32 6.64 9.26 -9.72
CA LYS A 32 7.13 10.64 -9.65
C LYS A 32 6.09 11.55 -9.02
N LEU A 33 4.83 11.42 -9.42
CA LEU A 33 3.73 12.20 -8.86
C LEU A 33 3.53 11.86 -7.37
N LEU A 34 3.62 10.58 -7.01
CA LEU A 34 3.59 10.13 -5.62
C LEU A 34 4.68 10.80 -4.78
N GLU A 35 5.91 10.83 -5.27
CA GLU A 35 7.04 11.44 -4.57
C GLU A 35 6.90 12.96 -4.46
N GLN A 36 6.47 13.63 -5.53
CA GLN A 36 6.20 15.08 -5.52
C GLN A 36 5.14 15.46 -4.47
N ASN A 37 4.00 14.75 -4.47
CA ASN A 37 2.92 15.01 -3.52
C ASN A 37 3.34 14.70 -2.08
N TYR A 38 4.15 13.66 -1.87
CA TYR A 38 4.71 13.32 -0.58
C TYR A 38 5.62 14.44 -0.03
N ILE A 39 6.56 14.94 -0.84
CA ILE A 39 7.45 16.04 -0.43
C ILE A 39 6.64 17.30 -0.13
N ALA A 40 5.70 17.67 -1.01
CA ALA A 40 4.83 18.83 -0.81
C ALA A 40 4.05 18.74 0.51
N ALA A 41 3.44 17.59 0.79
CA ALA A 41 2.70 17.35 2.02
C ALA A 41 3.61 17.43 3.26
N GLN A 42 4.82 16.89 3.23
CA GLN A 42 5.74 17.02 4.36
C GLN A 42 6.16 18.47 4.64
N SER A 43 6.40 19.25 3.58
CA SER A 43 6.76 20.67 3.72
C SER A 43 5.61 21.51 4.29
N THR A 44 4.36 21.26 3.86
CA THR A 44 3.18 22.01 4.33
C THR A 44 2.88 21.77 5.81
N TYR A 45 3.11 20.56 6.31
CA TYR A 45 2.72 20.17 7.67
C TYR A 45 3.92 19.96 8.61
N HIS A 46 5.08 20.54 8.31
CA HIS A 46 6.28 20.39 9.13
C HIS A 46 6.05 20.94 10.56
N PRO A 47 6.48 20.24 11.64
CA PRO A 47 6.22 20.66 13.02
C PRO A 47 6.81 22.03 13.37
N ASP A 48 7.84 22.47 12.65
CA ASP A 48 8.47 23.80 12.87
C ASP A 48 7.58 24.96 12.42
N CYS A 49 6.57 24.71 11.59
CA CYS A 49 5.60 25.73 11.19
C CYS A 49 4.61 26.07 12.31
N PHE A 50 4.54 25.25 13.37
CA PHE A 50 3.57 25.42 14.46
C PHE A 50 4.28 25.93 15.72
N SER A 51 3.71 26.93 16.39
CA SER A 51 4.27 27.45 17.65
C SER A 51 3.71 26.74 18.89
N LEU A 52 2.45 26.27 18.83
CA LEU A 52 1.76 25.59 19.92
C LEU A 52 2.13 24.11 19.98
N GLN A 53 2.33 23.58 21.19
CA GLN A 53 2.74 22.17 21.38
C GLN A 53 1.65 21.17 21.02
N SER A 54 0.37 21.51 21.21
CA SER A 54 -0.78 20.72 20.74
C SER A 54 -0.73 20.52 19.23
N ASP A 55 -0.46 21.60 18.51
CA ASP A 55 -0.53 21.62 17.05
C ASP A 55 0.68 20.89 16.46
N LYS A 56 1.85 21.01 17.10
CA LYS A 56 3.02 20.18 16.80
C LYS A 56 2.73 18.68 16.93
N GLN A 57 2.04 18.26 18.00
CA GLN A 57 1.69 16.85 18.18
C GLN A 57 0.72 16.35 17.11
N LEU A 58 -0.23 17.18 16.70
CA LEU A 58 -1.13 16.87 15.58
C LEU A 58 -0.34 16.78 14.27
N ALA A 59 0.50 17.76 13.97
CA ALA A 59 1.37 17.76 12.78
C ALA A 59 2.23 16.48 12.70
N LEU A 60 2.87 16.08 13.81
CA LEU A 60 3.66 14.84 13.87
C LEU A 60 2.83 13.58 13.55
N LYS A 61 1.61 13.47 14.11
CA LYS A 61 0.70 12.37 13.79
C LYS A 61 0.29 12.38 12.32
N TYR A 62 0.10 13.56 11.73
CA TYR A 62 -0.23 13.69 10.31
C TYR A 62 0.94 13.29 9.40
N ILE A 63 2.15 13.76 9.69
CA ILE A 63 3.37 13.35 8.97
C ILE A 63 3.58 11.84 9.07
N SER A 64 3.34 11.24 10.24
CA SER A 64 3.40 9.78 10.40
C SER A 64 2.41 9.06 9.47
N LYS A 65 1.19 9.58 9.32
CA LYS A 65 0.21 9.05 8.36
C LYS A 65 0.68 9.21 6.91
N ILE A 66 1.23 10.37 6.53
CA ILE A 66 1.81 10.62 5.20
C ILE A 66 2.90 9.61 4.88
N ASN A 67 3.83 9.39 5.82
CA ASN A 67 4.94 8.46 5.64
C ASN A 67 4.43 7.03 5.44
N LYS A 68 3.43 6.62 6.24
CA LYS A 68 2.79 5.31 6.10
C LYS A 68 2.07 5.17 4.75
N ALA A 69 1.32 6.19 4.32
CA ALA A 69 0.66 6.23 3.03
C ALA A 69 1.67 6.07 1.89
N TYR A 70 2.76 6.83 1.92
CA TYR A 70 3.82 6.75 0.91
C TYR A 70 4.45 5.36 0.86
N GLN A 71 4.79 4.76 2.01
CA GLN A 71 5.37 3.41 2.05
C GLN A 71 4.43 2.34 1.48
N ILE A 72 3.12 2.43 1.79
CA ILE A 72 2.11 1.50 1.29
C ILE A 72 1.92 1.68 -0.22
N LEU A 73 1.79 2.92 -0.68
CA LEU A 73 1.54 3.20 -2.09
C LEU A 73 2.79 3.00 -2.95
N LYS A 74 4.01 3.08 -2.40
CA LYS A 74 5.25 2.86 -3.17
C LYS A 74 5.43 1.40 -3.62
N SER A 75 5.09 0.44 -2.78
CA SER A 75 5.25 -0.99 -3.09
C SER A 75 4.04 -1.53 -3.85
N PRO A 76 4.21 -2.21 -5.00
CA PRO A 76 3.08 -2.79 -5.74
C PRO A 76 2.32 -3.81 -4.89
N LEU A 77 3.01 -4.60 -4.06
CA LEU A 77 2.38 -5.55 -3.15
C LEU A 77 1.48 -4.84 -2.12
N SER A 78 2.04 -3.89 -1.37
CA SER A 78 1.30 -3.17 -0.33
C SER A 78 0.16 -2.34 -0.91
N ARG A 79 0.37 -1.77 -2.11
CA ARG A 79 -0.65 -1.02 -2.86
C ARG A 79 -1.82 -1.92 -3.26
N ALA A 80 -1.54 -3.09 -3.81
CA ALA A 80 -2.57 -4.07 -4.16
C ALA A 80 -3.37 -4.50 -2.92
N GLU A 81 -2.69 -4.85 -1.83
CA GLU A 81 -3.35 -5.21 -0.56
C GLU A 81 -4.27 -4.09 -0.07
N TYR A 82 -3.81 -2.84 -0.13
CA TYR A 82 -4.59 -1.69 0.30
C TYR A 82 -5.84 -1.46 -0.57
N ILE A 83 -5.70 -1.56 -1.89
CA ILE A 83 -6.85 -1.44 -2.81
C ILE A 83 -7.88 -2.55 -2.56
N LEU A 84 -7.42 -3.79 -2.36
CA LEU A 84 -8.30 -4.92 -2.06
C LEU A 84 -9.02 -4.77 -0.71
N GLN A 85 -8.32 -4.23 0.30
CA GLN A 85 -8.92 -3.87 1.59
C GLN A 85 -10.01 -2.80 1.45
N LEU A 86 -9.77 -1.74 0.66
CA LEU A 86 -10.78 -0.72 0.37
C LEU A 86 -12.02 -1.29 -0.32
N LYS A 87 -11.85 -2.34 -1.12
CA LYS A 87 -12.93 -3.06 -1.82
C LYS A 87 -13.54 -4.20 -0.98
N ASN A 88 -13.07 -4.42 0.25
CA ASN A 88 -13.49 -5.50 1.14
C ASN A 88 -13.36 -6.92 0.52
N ILE A 89 -12.40 -7.12 -0.38
CA ILE A 89 -12.14 -8.43 -0.98
C ILE A 89 -11.27 -9.26 -0.03
N LYS A 90 -11.74 -10.47 0.28
CA LYS A 90 -11.03 -11.43 1.13
C LYS A 90 -11.02 -12.79 0.45
N LEU A 91 -9.87 -13.45 0.53
CA LEU A 91 -9.75 -14.86 0.16
C LEU A 91 -10.23 -15.73 1.32
N ASN A 92 -10.76 -16.90 0.98
CA ASN A 92 -11.15 -17.89 1.97
C ASN A 92 -9.92 -18.69 2.41
N ASN A 93 -10.04 -19.42 3.52
CA ASN A 93 -8.93 -20.23 4.04
C ASN A 93 -8.46 -21.31 3.05
N ASP A 94 -9.39 -21.90 2.29
CA ASP A 94 -9.06 -22.92 1.29
C ASP A 94 -8.23 -22.34 0.14
N ASP A 95 -8.59 -21.14 -0.34
CA ASP A 95 -7.82 -20.42 -1.35
C ASP A 95 -6.40 -20.12 -0.84
N ASP A 96 -6.29 -19.63 0.41
CA ASP A 96 -5.01 -19.36 1.06
C ASP A 96 -4.14 -20.64 1.14
N GLN A 97 -4.72 -21.78 1.49
CA GLN A 97 -3.99 -23.06 1.54
C GLN A 97 -3.52 -23.53 0.16
N CYS A 98 -4.37 -23.39 -0.87
CA CYS A 98 -3.99 -23.70 -2.24
C CYS A 98 -2.80 -22.85 -2.70
N ILE A 99 -2.83 -21.55 -2.41
CA ILE A 99 -1.74 -20.62 -2.76
C ILE A 99 -0.46 -20.97 -2.02
N ILE A 100 -0.52 -21.31 -0.73
CA ILE A 100 0.66 -21.72 0.05
C ILE A 100 1.32 -22.95 -0.57
N LYS A 101 0.52 -23.97 -0.96
CA LYS A 101 1.04 -25.18 -1.62
C LYS A 101 1.69 -24.85 -2.96
N GLU A 102 1.04 -24.01 -3.77
CA GLU A 102 1.59 -23.58 -5.05
C GLU A 102 2.93 -22.83 -4.88
N VAL A 103 3.00 -21.90 -3.93
CA VAL A 103 4.22 -21.14 -3.63
C VAL A 103 5.35 -22.05 -3.16
N PHE A 104 5.04 -23.04 -2.31
CA PHE A 104 6.02 -24.02 -1.86
C PHE A 104 6.62 -24.80 -3.05
N HIS A 105 5.77 -25.30 -3.95
CA HIS A 105 6.24 -25.99 -5.15
C HIS A 105 7.10 -25.09 -6.04
N ILE A 106 6.68 -23.84 -6.25
CA ILE A 106 7.46 -22.86 -7.02
C ILE A 106 8.84 -22.65 -6.38
N GLN A 107 8.91 -22.53 -5.06
CA GLN A 107 10.18 -22.34 -4.35
C GLN A 107 11.11 -23.55 -4.45
N GLU A 108 10.59 -24.77 -4.44
CA GLU A 108 11.38 -25.99 -4.64
C GLU A 108 11.84 -26.17 -6.08
N SER A 109 10.98 -25.83 -7.06
CA SER A 109 11.24 -26.12 -8.48
C SER A 109 11.96 -24.99 -9.22
N SER A 110 11.73 -23.73 -8.84
CA SER A 110 12.18 -22.58 -9.62
C SER A 110 13.60 -22.19 -9.25
N GLN A 111 14.49 -22.26 -10.26
CA GLN A 111 15.87 -21.79 -10.14
C GLN A 111 15.97 -20.26 -10.02
N ASN A 112 14.92 -19.52 -10.41
CA ASN A 112 14.90 -18.05 -10.38
C ASN A 112 13.57 -17.50 -9.83
N LEU A 113 13.52 -17.31 -8.51
CA LEU A 113 12.38 -16.75 -7.80
C LEU A 113 12.06 -15.30 -8.22
N ASN A 114 13.06 -14.52 -8.68
CA ASN A 114 12.82 -13.15 -9.10
C ASN A 114 11.93 -13.08 -10.34
N ASN A 115 12.06 -14.03 -11.27
CA ASN A 115 11.19 -14.10 -12.44
C ASN A 115 9.74 -14.37 -12.02
N GLU A 116 9.51 -15.28 -11.07
CA GLU A 116 8.17 -15.58 -10.55
C GLU A 116 7.54 -14.37 -9.84
N ILE A 117 8.35 -13.62 -9.09
CA ILE A 117 7.94 -12.37 -8.46
C ILE A 117 7.51 -11.35 -9.52
N LEU A 118 8.30 -11.17 -10.58
CA LEU A 118 7.98 -10.26 -11.68
C LEU A 118 6.70 -10.68 -12.40
N THR A 119 6.53 -11.98 -12.68
CA THR A 119 5.31 -12.53 -13.27
C THR A 119 4.09 -12.27 -12.39
N CYS A 120 4.21 -12.43 -11.07
CA CYS A 120 3.12 -12.13 -10.15
C CYS A 120 2.72 -10.65 -10.20
N ILE A 121 3.71 -9.73 -10.25
CA ILE A 121 3.43 -8.29 -10.38
C ILE A 121 2.68 -7.99 -11.69
N GLN A 122 3.11 -8.59 -12.81
CA GLN A 122 2.45 -8.44 -14.10
C GLN A 122 1.01 -9.00 -14.08
N ASN A 123 0.80 -10.14 -13.44
CA ASN A 123 -0.53 -10.73 -13.30
C ASN A 123 -1.45 -9.85 -12.43
N ILE A 124 -0.92 -9.21 -11.39
CA ILE A 124 -1.66 -8.24 -10.58
C ILE A 124 -2.08 -7.05 -11.46
N GLU A 125 -1.16 -6.49 -12.24
CA GLU A 125 -1.44 -5.39 -13.17
C GLU A 125 -2.53 -5.74 -14.17
N PHE A 126 -2.43 -6.93 -14.78
CA PHE A 126 -3.42 -7.43 -15.72
C PHE A 126 -4.79 -7.61 -15.06
N SER A 127 -4.84 -8.19 -13.88
CA SER A 127 -6.08 -8.43 -13.13
C SER A 127 -6.78 -7.11 -12.76
N PHE A 128 -6.02 -6.11 -12.30
CA PHE A 128 -6.56 -4.77 -12.05
C PHE A 128 -7.06 -4.07 -13.32
N SER A 129 -6.40 -4.29 -14.46
CA SER A 129 -6.84 -3.74 -15.75
C SER A 129 -8.16 -4.35 -16.23
N ASN A 130 -8.36 -5.64 -15.98
CA ASN A 130 -9.58 -6.38 -16.33
C ASN A 130 -10.68 -6.29 -15.26
N ASN A 131 -10.44 -5.55 -14.17
CA ASN A 131 -11.34 -5.46 -13.02
C ASN A 131 -11.65 -6.82 -12.35
N ASP A 132 -10.75 -7.81 -12.49
CA ASP A 132 -10.82 -9.09 -11.77
C ASP A 132 -10.13 -8.95 -10.43
N LEU A 133 -10.89 -8.51 -9.43
CA LEU A 133 -10.36 -8.28 -8.08
C LEU A 133 -10.07 -9.58 -7.32
N TYR A 134 -10.70 -10.69 -7.70
CA TYR A 134 -10.49 -11.96 -7.02
C TYR A 134 -9.16 -12.58 -7.45
N GLU A 135 -8.86 -12.57 -8.75
CA GLU A 135 -7.56 -13.00 -9.25
C GLU A 135 -6.45 -12.06 -8.76
N ALA A 136 -6.69 -10.74 -8.75
CA ALA A 136 -5.76 -9.79 -8.16
C ALA A 136 -5.44 -10.12 -6.69
N ALA A 137 -6.44 -10.55 -5.90
CA ALA A 137 -6.25 -10.96 -4.52
C ALA A 137 -5.39 -12.23 -4.42
N LYS A 138 -5.64 -13.25 -5.25
CA LYS A 138 -4.82 -14.47 -5.30
C LYS A 138 -3.36 -14.16 -5.62
N GLN A 139 -3.11 -13.39 -6.67
CA GLN A 139 -1.76 -13.04 -7.09
C GLN A 139 -1.05 -12.16 -6.06
N THR A 140 -1.77 -11.25 -5.40
CA THR A 140 -1.22 -10.43 -4.29
C THR A 140 -0.81 -11.31 -3.12
N ARG A 141 -1.64 -12.30 -2.74
CA ARG A 141 -1.34 -13.24 -1.67
C ARG A 141 -0.17 -14.16 -2.03
N LYS A 142 -0.14 -14.65 -3.26
CA LYS A 142 0.97 -15.45 -3.81
C LYS A 142 2.29 -14.67 -3.76
N LEU A 143 2.29 -13.43 -4.27
CA LEU A 143 3.44 -12.53 -4.23
C LEU A 143 3.92 -12.29 -2.79
N LYS A 144 3.00 -12.11 -1.83
CA LYS A 144 3.33 -11.95 -0.41
C LYS A 144 4.06 -13.15 0.16
N TYR A 145 3.63 -14.37 -0.17
CA TYR A 145 4.28 -15.59 0.32
C TYR A 145 5.63 -15.82 -0.35
N LEU A 146 5.71 -15.58 -1.67
CA LEU A 146 6.98 -15.65 -2.41
C LEU A 146 8.01 -14.65 -1.86
N SER A 147 7.60 -13.40 -1.61
CA SER A 147 8.51 -12.36 -1.08
C SER A 147 8.94 -12.61 0.37
N LYS A 148 8.20 -13.43 1.11
CA LYS A 148 8.44 -13.74 2.53
C LYS A 148 9.13 -15.08 2.75
N GLY A 149 9.54 -15.77 1.69
CA GLY A 149 9.96 -17.18 1.61
C GLY A 149 11.02 -17.73 2.60
N ASN A 150 11.45 -17.00 3.63
CA ASN A 150 12.23 -17.54 4.75
C ASN A 150 11.50 -17.62 6.09
N THR A 151 10.19 -17.29 6.16
CA THR A 151 9.49 -17.18 7.47
C THR A 151 8.29 -18.12 7.67
N TYR A 152 7.86 -18.86 6.65
CA TYR A 152 6.70 -19.77 6.73
C TYR A 152 7.06 -21.26 6.84
N ALA A 153 8.35 -21.59 6.91
CA ALA A 153 8.84 -22.95 7.11
C ALA A 153 9.07 -23.32 8.60
N ALA A 154 8.72 -22.44 9.55
CA ALA A 154 9.16 -22.59 10.95
C ALA A 154 8.09 -22.32 12.03
N ASN A 155 6.79 -22.45 11.74
CA ASN A 155 5.74 -22.47 12.77
C ASN A 155 4.75 -23.60 12.53
#